data_AF-A0A2M6VC07-F1
#
_entry.id   AF-A0A2M6VC07-F1
#
_cell.length_a   1.000
_cell.length_b   1.000
_cell.length_c   1.000
_cell.angle_alpha   90.00
_cell.angle_beta   90.00
_cell.angle_gamma   90.00
#
_symmetry.space_group_name_H-M   'P 1'
#
loop_
_entity.id
_entity.type
_entity.pdbx_description
1 polymer ?
#
loop_
_entity_poly.entity_id
_entity_poly.type
_entity_poly.pdbx_seq_one_letter_code
_entity_poly.pdbx_strand_id
1 'polypeptide(L)' 'MASKRLLDQVRERIRYLHYSLKTEKAHLYWVRFFVLWNSKQGSMRHPKKMGSASGTASPLNALLSV' A
#
# COMPACT_ATOMS: atom_id res chain seq x y z
N MET A 1 -3.79 0.22 -20.36
CA MET A 1 -2.47 -0.15 -20.90
C MET A 1 -1.55 -0.39 -19.71
N ALA A 2 -1.48 -1.63 -19.20
CA ALA A 2 -0.87 -1.89 -17.89
C ALA A 2 0.66 -1.69 -17.94
N SER A 3 1.17 -0.59 -17.40
CA SER A 3 2.61 -0.42 -17.23
C SER A 3 3.17 -1.51 -16.30
N LYS A 4 4.31 -2.09 -16.69
CA LYS A 4 5.03 -3.16 -15.95
C LYS A 4 5.64 -2.67 -14.62
N ARG A 5 5.75 -1.36 -14.41
CA ARG A 5 6.44 -0.78 -13.25
C ARG A 5 5.43 -0.38 -12.16
N LEU A 6 5.73 -0.78 -10.92
CA LEU A 6 4.89 -0.53 -9.73
C LEU A 6 4.49 0.95 -9.58
N LEU A 7 5.43 1.88 -9.79
CA LEU A 7 5.16 3.30 -9.64
C LEU A 7 4.20 3.86 -10.68
N ASP A 8 4.21 3.32 -11.90
CA ASP A 8 3.28 3.74 -12.94
C ASP A 8 1.87 3.24 -12.64
N GLN A 9 1.74 2.01 -12.12
CA GLN A 9 0.45 1.48 -11.65
C GLN A 9 -0.13 2.33 -10.51
N VAL A 10 0.70 2.78 -9.58
CA VAL A 10 0.29 3.69 -8.50
C VAL A 10 -0.16 5.04 -9.05
N ARG A 11 0.55 5.60 -10.04
CA ARG A 11 0.15 6.85 -10.71
C ARG A 11 -1.21 6.73 -11.40
N GLU A 12 -1.41 5.65 -12.17
CA GLU A 12 -2.68 5.39 -12.84
C GLU A 12 -3.83 5.31 -11.84
N ARG A 13 -3.64 4.60 -10.72
CA ARG A 13 -4.69 4.46 -9.69
C ARG A 13 -5.01 5.78 -8.97
N ILE A 14 -4.01 6.59 -8.63
CA ILE A 14 -4.21 7.87 -7.96
C ILE A 14 -4.93 8.87 -8.88
N ARG A 15 -4.57 8.90 -10.17
CA ARG A 15 -5.26 9.74 -11.16
C ARG A 15 -6.69 9.29 -11.38
N TYR A 16 -6.94 7.98 -11.40
CA TYR A 16 -8.29 7.43 -11.49
C TYR A 16 -9.17 7.82 -10.30
N LEU A 17 -8.58 7.95 -9.11
CA LEU A 17 -9.25 8.41 -7.90
C LEU A 17 -9.44 9.94 -7.83
N HIS A 18 -9.09 10.69 -8.90
CA HIS A 18 -9.18 12.14 -8.99
C HIS A 18 -8.48 12.90 -7.86
N TYR A 19 -7.44 12.31 -7.28
CA TYR A 19 -6.64 12.98 -6.28
C TYR A 19 -5.76 14.08 -6.89
N SER A 20 -5.50 15.12 -6.11
CA SER A 20 -4.63 16.22 -6.53
C SER A 20 -3.20 15.74 -6.83
N LEU A 21 -2.48 16.49 -7.69
CA LEU A 21 -1.06 16.24 -7.98
C LEU A 21 -0.18 16.34 -6.72
N LYS A 22 -0.59 17.12 -5.71
CA LYS A 22 0.12 17.22 -4.43
C LYS A 22 0.07 15.91 -3.65
N THR A 23 -1.12 15.30 -3.59
CA THR A 23 -1.32 13.98 -2.97
C THR A 23 -0.64 12.86 -3.76
N GLU A 24 -0.59 12.94 -5.10
CA GLU A 24 0.17 11.99 -5.93
C GLU A 24 1.65 11.98 -5.56
N LYS A 25 2.29 13.15 -5.45
CA LYS A 25 3.70 13.27 -5.08
C LYS A 25 3.99 12.69 -3.69
N ALA A 26 3.15 12.98 -2.71
CA ALA A 26 3.31 12.46 -1.35
C ALA A 26 3.24 10.93 -1.32
N HIS A 27 2.27 10.34 -2.02
CA HIS A 27 2.12 8.88 -2.09
C HIS A 27 3.31 8.22 -2.80
N LEU A 28 3.77 8.78 -3.93
CA LEU A 28 4.93 8.25 -4.64
C LEU A 28 6.20 8.33 -3.79
N TYR A 29 6.37 9.40 -3.01
CA TYR A 29 7.47 9.53 -2.06
C TYR A 29 7.45 8.41 -1.01
N TRP A 30 6.29 8.19 -0.36
CA TRP A 30 6.15 7.14 0.65
C TRP A 30 6.33 5.74 0.10
N VAL A 31 5.82 5.46 -1.10
CA VAL A 31 6.01 4.15 -1.77
C VAL A 31 7.49 3.92 -2.05
N ARG A 32 8.21 4.92 -2.58
CA ARG A 32 9.66 4.79 -2.85
C ARG A 32 10.45 4.61 -1.56
N PHE A 33 10.11 5.36 -0.51
CA PHE A 33 10.72 5.22 0.81
C PHE A 33 10.50 3.82 1.39
N PHE A 34 9.26 3.32 1.32
CA PHE A 34 8.91 2.00 1.81
C PHE A 34 9.71 0.90 1.09
N VAL A 35 9.83 0.97 -0.24
CA VAL A 35 10.61 -0.02 -1.01
C VAL A 35 12.09 0.00 -0.61
N LEU A 36 12.69 1.19 -0.45
CA LEU A 36 14.09 1.33 -0.03
C LEU A 36 14.32 0.84 1.40
N TRP A 37 13.44 1.20 2.33
CA TRP A 37 13.52 0.78 3.73
C TRP A 37 13.40 -0.75 3.86
N ASN A 38 12.44 -1.35 3.16
CA ASN A 38 12.27 -2.81 3.15
C ASN A 38 13.43 -3.54 2.45
N SER A 39 14.02 -2.92 1.43
CA SER A 39 15.25 -3.45 0.82
C SER A 39 16.42 -3.49 1.78
N LYS A 40 16.51 -2.53 2.72
CA LYS A 40 17.56 -2.50 3.75
C LYS A 40 17.34 -3.51 4.88
N GLN A 41 16.09 -3.85 5.19
CA GLN A 41 15.72 -4.83 6.22
C GLN A 41 16.00 -6.30 5.83
N GLY A 42 16.68 -6.55 4.70
CA GLY A 42 17.21 -7.88 4.35
C GLY A 42 16.25 -8.82 3.60
N SER A 43 14.98 -8.47 3.43
CA SER A 43 14.06 -9.20 2.55
C SER A 43 12.96 -8.30 2.03
N MET A 44 12.91 -8.11 0.71
CA MET A 44 11.80 -7.43 0.04
C MET A 44 10.56 -8.32 0.08
N ARG A 45 9.95 -8.45 1.26
CA ARG A 45 8.71 -9.21 1.46
C ARG A 45 7.55 -8.41 0.88
N HIS A 46 6.85 -9.03 -0.06
CA HIS A 46 5.59 -8.49 -0.56
C HIS A 46 4.62 -8.27 0.62
N PRO A 47 3.91 -7.14 0.73
CA PRO A 47 3.02 -6.82 1.86
C PRO A 47 2.04 -7.94 2.23
N LYS A 48 1.55 -8.74 1.26
CA LYS A 48 0.73 -9.93 1.54
C LYS A 48 1.42 -10.97 2.43
N LYS A 49 2.75 -11.09 2.36
CA LYS A 49 3.55 -12.00 3.19
C LYS A 49 4.01 -11.36 4.51
N MET A 50 3.84 -10.05 4.66
CA MET A 50 4.21 -9.30 5.87
C MET A 50 3.06 -9.26 6.89
N GLY A 51 1.81 -9.33 6.44
CA GLY A 51 0.61 -9.25 7.29
C GLY A 51 0.17 -10.56 7.97
N SER A 52 0.98 -11.63 7.94
CA SER A 52 0.64 -12.91 8.60
C SER A 52 1.18 -13.05 10.03
N ALA A 53 1.40 -11.91 10.70
CA ALA A 53 1.80 -11.87 12.10
C ALA A 53 0.93 -10.85 12.83
N SER A 54 -0.33 -11.21 13.07
CA SER A 54 -1.18 -10.73 14.19
C SER A 54 -2.64 -11.00 13.83
N GLY A 55 -3.13 -12.19 14.22
CA GLY A 55 -4.56 -12.41 14.40
C GLY A 55 -5.03 -11.61 15.61
N THR A 56 -5.33 -10.34 15.43
CA THR A 56 -6.11 -9.57 16.40
C THR A 56 -7.48 -9.39 15.79
N ALA A 57 -8.40 -10.25 16.22
CA ALA A 57 -9.83 -10.07 16.01
C ALA A 57 -10.21 -8.64 16.41
N SER A 58 -10.54 -7.79 15.44
CA SER A 58 -11.16 -6.50 15.74
C SER A 58 -12.54 -6.77 16.35
N PRO A 59 -12.86 -6.24 17.55
CA PRO A 59 -14.15 -6.46 18.20
C PRO A 59 -15.32 -5.74 17.50
N LEU A 60 -15.07 -5.02 16.41
CA LEU A 60 -16.06 -4.18 15.73
C LEU A 60 -17.04 -4.95 14.84
N ASN A 61 -16.87 -6.27 14.66
CA ASN A 61 -17.80 -7.09 13.87
C ASN A 61 -18.83 -7.86 14.73
N ALA A 62 -18.80 -7.70 16.06
CA ALA A 62 -19.69 -8.41 16.98
C ALA A 62 -21.03 -7.69 17.26
N LEU A 63 -21.28 -6.52 16.66
CA LEU A 63 -22.46 -5.67 16.94
C LEU A 63 -23.50 -5.62 15.80
N LEU A 64 -23.34 -6.42 14.74
CA LEU A 64 -24.31 -6.52 13.64
C LEU A 64 -25.00 -7.88 13.56
N SER A 65 -25.21 -8.53 14.72
CA SER A 65 -25.97 -9.79 14.81
C SER A 65 -26.86 -9.87 16.05
N VAL A 66 -27.48 -8.75 16.44
CA VAL A 66 -28.68 -8.73 17.30
C VAL A 66 -29.68 -7.77 16.69
#